data_AF-A0A0B7GWF2-F1
#
_entry.id   AF-A0A0B7GWF2-F1
#
_cell.length_a   1.000
_cell.length_b   1.000
_cell.length_c   1.000
_cell.angle_alpha   90.00
_cell.angle_beta   90.00
_cell.angle_gamma   90.00
#
_symmetry.space_group_name_H-M   'P 1'
#
loop_
_entity.id
_entity.type
_entity.pdbx_description
1 polymer ?
#
loop_
_entity_poly.entity_id
_entity_poly.type
_entity_poly.pdbx_seq_one_letter_code
_entity_poly.pdbx_strand_id
1 'polypeptide(L)'
;MVDIVLVVSVFILLLALGIILTVRPPTRKAGKIILTALTWITATGVMFVELVMLTLMNAPVSGYIADWGIAIVVAVTITGLIWKLFKKKIFRICFFSFIAIGFLSFAGFLWHHLYLTRITVSMSPYELLESYSPYAENSKVKLLDGESTLKLSDNLPRMNGAIALYPIYSAYARAVYPAEKLQDAPNSKLLYGGSTPQAYDSILKGESDIIFMASPSKEQEEEAKAKGVHLNYTAIGREAFIFFVNANNPIENLTIEEIKKIYSGEIQDWSYFDPSSARKLGKIKAFQRDENSGSQTALQKLMGDTPLMKPTETDRINSMGAIVEKAADFKNFKNSIGFSFWFYSTEMMKDHDIKLLKLNGVAPTVENIKNGTYPIIGDFYAVTRDDASENTLKLLEWIKGKQGMELLKKTGYTPIDNL
;
A
#
# COMPACT_ATOMS: atom_id res chain seq x y z
N MET A 1 16.94 30.15 31.69
CA MET A 1 17.29 30.48 30.29
C MET A 1 18.63 31.17 30.33
N VAL A 2 19.68 30.55 29.80
CA VAL A 2 20.92 31.29 29.51
C VAL A 2 20.56 32.30 28.43
N ASP A 3 20.86 33.57 28.67
CA ASP A 3 20.48 34.66 27.78
C ASP A 3 21.12 34.45 26.39
N ILE A 4 20.30 34.13 25.39
CA ILE A 4 20.75 33.82 24.02
C ILE A 4 21.56 35.00 23.47
N VAL A 5 21.21 36.23 23.87
CA VAL A 5 21.93 37.45 23.50
C VAL A 5 23.35 37.43 24.06
N LEU A 6 23.53 36.97 25.31
CA LEU A 6 24.84 36.84 25.94
C LEU A 6 25.70 35.77 25.24
N VAL A 7 25.12 34.61 24.90
CA VAL A 7 25.83 33.53 24.21
C VAL A 7 26.28 33.95 22.82
N VAL A 8 25.40 34.59 22.04
CA VAL A 8 25.71 35.10 20.70
C VAL A 8 26.77 36.20 20.78
N SER A 9 26.67 37.10 21.76
CA SER A 9 27.65 38.18 21.95
C SER A 9 29.03 37.63 22.30
N VAL A 10 29.13 36.65 23.21
CA VAL A 10 30.39 35.97 23.55
C VAL A 10 30.96 35.24 22.33
N PHE A 11 30.12 34.59 21.54
CA PHE A 11 30.55 33.88 20.33
C PHE A 11 31.13 34.84 19.27
N ILE A 12 30.46 35.98 19.03
CA ILE A 12 30.94 37.04 18.11
C ILE A 12 32.27 37.63 18.60
N LEU A 13 32.40 37.88 19.91
CA LEU A 13 33.63 38.37 20.52
C LEU A 13 34.79 37.37 20.37
N LEU A 14 34.53 36.07 20.54
CA LEU A 14 35.53 35.02 20.35
C LEU A 14 35.92 34.85 18.87
N LEU A 15 34.98 35.02 17.93
CA LEU A 15 35.28 35.04 16.49
C LEU A 15 36.18 36.23 16.14
N ALA A 16 35.81 37.43 16.58
CA ALA A 16 36.59 38.65 16.35
C ALA A 16 37.99 38.53 16.97
N LEU A 17 38.08 38.04 18.21
CA LEU A 17 39.34 37.76 18.90
C LEU A 17 40.19 36.74 18.13
N GLY A 18 39.58 35.64 17.67
CA GLY A 18 40.23 34.62 16.85
C GLY A 18 40.86 35.23 15.60
N ILE A 19 40.10 36.02 14.84
CA ILE A 19 40.58 36.71 13.63
C ILE A 19 41.73 37.66 13.96
N ILE A 20 41.58 38.54 14.96
CA ILE A 20 42.61 39.50 15.38
C ILE A 20 43.92 38.79 15.77
N LEU A 21 43.83 37.70 16.54
CA LEU A 21 44.99 36.93 16.97
C LEU A 21 45.68 36.20 15.82
N THR A 22 45.00 35.87 14.72
CA THR A 22 45.66 35.25 13.55
C THR A 22 46.55 36.19 12.75
N VAL A 23 46.36 37.51 12.88
CA VAL A 23 47.13 38.54 12.18
C VAL A 23 48.46 38.83 12.90
N ARG A 24 48.50 38.72 14.24
CA ARG A 24 49.69 39.03 15.04
C ARG A 24 50.64 37.81 15.12
N PRO A 25 51.93 37.95 14.78
CA PRO A 25 52.89 36.83 14.77
C PRO A 25 52.98 36.00 16.06
N PRO A 26 53.06 36.60 17.27
CA PRO A 26 53.24 35.82 18.50
C PRO A 26 51.97 35.06 18.93
N THR A 27 50.79 35.52 18.51
CA THR A 27 49.50 34.93 18.92
C THR A 27 48.79 34.15 17.81
N ARG A 28 49.41 34.07 16.61
CA ARG A 28 48.85 33.43 15.42
C ARG A 28 48.40 31.99 15.65
N LYS A 29 49.12 31.20 16.45
CA LYS A 29 48.76 29.81 16.74
C LYS A 29 47.52 29.72 17.63
N ALA A 30 47.43 30.57 18.66
CA ALA A 30 46.28 30.65 19.55
C ALA A 30 45.01 31.09 18.79
N GLY A 31 45.11 32.09 17.92
CA GLY A 31 43.98 32.53 17.09
C GLY A 31 43.42 31.43 16.18
N LYS A 32 44.29 30.60 15.59
CA LYS A 32 43.87 29.45 14.76
C LYS A 32 43.15 28.37 15.57
N ILE A 33 43.62 28.09 16.79
CA ILE A 33 42.98 27.12 17.68
C ILE A 33 41.58 27.60 18.06
N ILE A 34 41.44 28.88 18.45
CA ILE A 34 40.15 29.50 18.80
C ILE A 34 39.17 29.40 17.61
N LEU A 35 39.59 29.80 16.40
CA LEU A 35 38.73 29.72 15.22
C LEU A 35 38.33 28.27 14.86
N THR A 36 39.24 27.31 15.05
CA THR A 36 38.94 25.89 14.82
C THR A 36 37.89 25.40 15.82
N ALA A 37 38.05 25.72 17.11
CA ALA A 37 37.09 25.35 18.15
C ALA A 37 35.71 25.95 17.88
N LEU A 38 35.64 27.24 17.53
CA LEU A 38 34.37 27.91 17.21
C LEU A 38 33.68 27.27 15.99
N THR A 39 34.44 26.89 14.97
CA THR A 39 33.91 26.22 13.77
C THR A 39 33.17 24.92 14.14
N TRP A 40 33.78 24.08 14.97
CA TRP A 40 33.20 22.80 15.38
C TRP A 40 32.07 22.97 16.41
N ILE A 41 32.14 23.98 17.27
CA ILE A 41 31.04 24.34 18.16
C ILE A 41 29.81 24.77 17.35
N THR A 42 29.98 25.60 16.30
CA THR A 42 28.86 25.97 15.42
C THR A 42 28.28 24.78 14.70
N ALA A 43 29.11 23.93 14.07
CA ALA A 43 28.63 22.76 13.35
C ALA A 43 27.84 21.82 14.28
N THR A 44 28.36 21.56 15.49
CA THR A 44 27.69 20.72 16.50
C THR A 44 26.40 21.37 17.00
N GLY A 45 26.39 22.69 17.20
CA GLY A 45 25.21 23.44 17.60
C GLY A 45 24.09 23.37 16.57
N VAL A 46 24.41 23.49 15.28
CA VAL A 46 23.43 23.34 14.19
C VAL A 46 22.83 21.93 14.19
N MET A 47 23.68 20.89 14.24
CA MET A 47 23.21 19.50 14.28
C MET A 47 22.34 19.22 15.53
N PHE A 48 22.69 19.81 16.68
CA PHE A 48 21.91 19.67 17.91
C PHE A 48 20.54 20.35 17.82
N VAL A 49 20.47 21.57 17.30
CA VAL A 49 19.20 22.29 17.11
C VAL A 49 18.29 21.52 16.15
N GLU A 50 18.85 21.02 15.06
CA GLU A 50 18.12 20.19 14.10
C GLU A 50 17.59 18.92 14.76
N LEU A 51 18.42 18.19 15.52
CA LEU A 51 17.98 17.00 16.26
C LEU A 51 16.83 17.30 17.25
N VAL A 52 16.87 18.44 17.94
CA VAL A 52 15.79 18.87 18.84
C VAL A 52 14.51 19.13 18.04
N MET A 53 14.59 19.82 16.90
CA MET A 53 13.43 20.07 16.03
C MET A 53 12.84 18.77 15.49
N LEU A 54 13.66 17.80 15.09
CA LEU A 54 13.19 16.48 14.66
C LEU A 54 12.44 15.74 15.75
N THR A 55 12.96 15.81 16.98
CA THR A 55 12.32 15.20 18.15
C THR A 55 10.96 15.86 18.43
N LEU A 56 10.87 17.19 18.32
CA LEU A 56 9.61 17.92 18.52
C LEU A 56 8.59 17.66 17.41
N MET A 57 9.04 17.41 16.17
CA MET A 57 8.20 17.13 15.02
C MET A 57 7.88 15.63 14.84
N ASN A 58 8.42 14.76 15.70
CA ASN A 58 8.37 13.30 15.55
C ASN A 58 8.81 12.83 14.15
N ALA A 59 9.79 13.52 13.56
CA ALA A 59 10.27 13.26 12.21
C ALA A 59 11.41 12.22 12.21
N PRO A 60 11.50 11.34 11.18
CA PRO A 60 12.54 10.33 11.11
C PRO A 60 13.93 10.97 10.87
N VAL A 61 14.91 10.56 11.68
CA VAL A 61 16.30 11.06 11.63
C VAL A 61 16.97 10.81 10.27
N SER A 62 16.53 9.77 9.55
CA SER A 62 17.13 9.38 8.26
C SER A 62 17.09 10.46 7.19
N GLY A 63 16.13 11.39 7.23
CA GLY A 63 16.01 12.49 6.26
C GLY A 63 17.12 13.54 6.36
N TYR A 64 17.80 13.62 7.51
CA TYR A 64 18.66 14.75 7.88
C TYR A 64 20.13 14.36 8.04
N ILE A 65 20.46 13.08 7.83
CA ILE A 65 21.84 12.57 7.82
C ILE A 65 22.69 13.30 6.76
N ALA A 66 22.07 13.69 5.65
CA ALA A 66 22.72 14.47 4.59
C ALA A 66 23.14 15.86 5.08
N ASP A 67 22.29 16.55 5.83
CA ASP A 67 22.53 17.91 6.34
C ASP A 67 23.67 17.92 7.36
N TRP A 68 23.73 16.91 8.24
CA TRP A 68 24.85 16.72 9.16
C TRP A 68 26.16 16.42 8.42
N GLY A 69 26.09 15.62 7.36
CA GLY A 69 27.22 15.40 6.46
C GLY A 69 27.76 16.70 5.85
N ILE A 70 26.87 17.58 5.39
CA ILE A 70 27.23 18.91 4.86
C ILE A 70 27.89 19.77 5.93
N ALA A 71 27.32 19.85 7.14
CA ALA A 71 27.88 20.63 8.25
C ALA A 71 29.32 20.20 8.61
N ILE A 72 29.58 18.89 8.63
CA ILE A 72 30.92 18.32 8.86
C ILE A 72 31.87 18.71 7.72
N VAL A 73 31.47 18.57 6.46
CA VAL A 73 32.30 18.95 5.30
C VAL A 73 32.67 20.43 5.34
N VAL A 74 31.72 21.31 5.68
CA VAL A 74 31.96 22.75 5.84
C VAL A 74 32.97 23.01 6.97
N ALA A 75 32.80 22.38 8.14
CA ALA A 75 33.71 22.53 9.28
C ALA A 75 35.14 22.06 8.97
N VAL A 76 35.29 20.94 8.26
CA VAL A 76 36.58 20.42 7.80
C VAL A 76 37.22 21.36 6.77
N THR A 77 36.42 21.93 5.85
CA THR A 77 36.89 22.91 4.85
C THR A 77 37.46 24.15 5.53
N ILE A 78 36.69 24.75 6.45
CA ILE A 78 37.10 25.94 7.20
C ILE A 78 38.38 25.65 8.01
N THR A 79 38.44 24.50 8.70
CA THR A 79 39.63 24.04 9.41
C THR A 79 40.84 23.93 8.47
N GLY A 80 40.65 23.32 7.30
CA GLY A 80 41.68 23.21 6.26
C GLY A 80 42.20 24.56 5.77
N LEU A 81 41.34 25.58 5.67
CA LEU A 81 41.71 26.95 5.31
C LEU A 81 42.51 27.65 6.42
N ILE A 82 42.04 27.59 7.68
CA ILE A 82 42.72 28.16 8.86
C ILE A 82 44.17 27.67 8.96
N TRP A 83 44.36 26.37 8.74
CA TRP A 83 45.65 25.70 8.87
C TRP A 83 46.45 25.64 7.56
N LYS A 84 45.94 26.23 6.47
CA LYS A 84 46.53 26.19 5.13
C LYS A 84 46.86 24.76 4.66
N LEU A 85 46.06 23.78 5.09
CA LEU A 85 46.27 22.36 4.79
C LEU A 85 46.12 22.07 3.30
N PHE A 86 45.27 22.83 2.59
CA PHE A 86 45.11 22.76 1.14
C PHE A 86 46.37 23.11 0.32
N LYS A 87 47.42 23.65 0.95
CA LYS A 87 48.74 23.78 0.29
C LYS A 87 49.46 22.45 0.15
N LYS A 88 49.15 21.47 1.00
CA LYS A 88 49.75 20.13 0.98
C LYS A 88 49.01 19.28 -0.04
N LYS A 89 49.73 18.76 -1.05
CA LYS A 89 49.18 17.90 -2.11
C LYS A 89 48.37 16.73 -1.52
N ILE A 90 48.90 16.08 -0.48
CA ILE A 90 48.25 14.92 0.14
C ILE A 90 46.90 15.25 0.78
N PHE A 91 46.79 16.39 1.47
CA PHE A 91 45.54 16.81 2.10
C PHE A 91 44.47 17.12 1.06
N ARG A 92 44.84 17.80 -0.05
CA ARG A 92 43.91 18.02 -1.16
C ARG A 92 43.38 16.72 -1.74
N ILE A 93 44.26 15.76 -2.00
CA ILE A 93 43.87 14.46 -2.56
C ILE A 93 42.90 13.75 -1.63
N CYS A 94 43.21 13.64 -0.33
CA CYS A 94 42.34 13.00 0.64
C CYS A 94 40.98 13.70 0.77
N PHE A 95 40.99 15.05 0.85
CA PHE A 95 39.77 15.84 1.02
C PHE A 95 38.83 15.73 -0.20
N PHE A 96 39.35 15.91 -1.41
CA PHE A 96 38.54 15.81 -2.61
C PHE A 96 38.10 14.36 -2.91
N SER A 97 38.91 13.36 -2.55
CA SER A 97 38.52 11.94 -2.66
C SER A 97 37.38 11.60 -1.70
N PHE A 98 37.41 12.12 -0.47
CA PHE A 98 36.33 11.94 0.50
C PHE A 98 35.02 12.56 0.02
N ILE A 99 35.05 13.78 -0.53
CA ILE A 99 33.87 14.42 -1.13
C ILE A 99 33.37 13.62 -2.33
N ALA A 100 34.26 13.14 -3.20
CA ALA A 100 33.87 12.35 -4.37
C ALA A 100 33.17 11.03 -3.97
N ILE A 101 33.70 10.33 -2.95
CA ILE A 101 33.07 9.11 -2.40
C ILE A 101 31.71 9.43 -1.77
N GLY A 102 31.59 10.53 -1.03
CA GLY A 102 30.33 10.99 -0.46
C GLY A 102 29.30 11.28 -1.56
N PHE A 103 29.71 11.98 -2.62
CA PHE A 103 28.83 12.29 -3.75
C PHE A 103 28.39 11.04 -4.51
N LEU A 104 29.30 10.09 -4.77
CA LEU A 104 28.96 8.81 -5.39
C LEU A 104 27.99 7.99 -4.53
N SER A 105 28.20 7.97 -3.21
CA SER A 105 27.32 7.27 -2.28
C SER A 105 25.93 7.92 -2.24
N PHE A 106 25.85 9.25 -2.21
CA PHE A 106 24.60 9.99 -2.25
C PHE A 106 23.88 9.82 -3.60
N ALA A 107 24.61 9.87 -4.72
CA ALA A 107 24.06 9.60 -6.04
C ALA A 107 23.52 8.17 -6.14
N GLY A 108 24.23 7.18 -5.58
CA GLY A 108 23.76 5.80 -5.48
C GLY A 108 22.50 5.66 -4.61
N PHE A 109 22.47 6.33 -3.45
CA PHE A 109 21.30 6.37 -2.58
C PHE A 109 20.11 7.03 -3.29
N LEU A 110 20.30 8.20 -3.91
CA LEU A 110 19.26 8.93 -4.63
C LEU A 110 18.76 8.12 -5.82
N TRP A 111 19.66 7.48 -6.57
CA TRP A 111 19.29 6.57 -7.66
C TRP A 111 18.46 5.40 -7.15
N HIS A 112 18.87 4.76 -6.05
CA HIS A 112 18.12 3.68 -5.41
C HIS A 112 16.76 4.17 -4.88
N HIS A 113 16.70 5.35 -4.29
CA HIS A 113 15.46 5.95 -3.80
C HIS A 113 14.50 6.29 -4.94
N LEU A 114 14.97 6.97 -5.99
CA LEU A 114 14.19 7.26 -7.21
C LEU A 114 13.77 5.98 -7.94
N TYR A 115 14.60 4.94 -7.90
CA TYR A 115 14.28 3.62 -8.43
C TYR A 115 13.13 2.97 -7.66
N LEU A 116 13.19 2.98 -6.32
CA LEU A 116 12.12 2.46 -5.48
C LEU A 116 10.83 3.25 -5.67
N THR A 117 10.87 4.59 -5.65
CA THR A 117 9.66 5.42 -5.80
C THR A 117 8.97 5.27 -7.16
N ARG A 118 9.73 4.99 -8.23
CA ARG A 118 9.16 4.65 -9.54
C ARG A 118 8.43 3.30 -9.56
N ILE A 119 8.86 2.34 -8.74
CA ILE A 119 8.23 1.02 -8.61
C ILE A 119 7.04 1.09 -7.64
N THR A 120 7.08 2.01 -6.66
CA THR A 120 6.04 2.18 -5.65
C THR A 120 5.08 3.33 -5.94
N VAL A 121 4.67 3.56 -7.19
CA VAL A 121 3.34 4.18 -7.40
C VAL A 121 2.28 3.12 -7.08
N SER A 122 2.36 2.63 -5.85
CA SER A 122 1.34 1.82 -5.22
C SER A 122 0.34 2.83 -4.73
N MET A 123 -0.83 2.88 -5.36
CA MET A 123 -1.95 3.49 -4.67
C MET A 123 -2.09 2.73 -3.36
N SER A 124 -1.78 3.42 -2.27
CA SER A 124 -1.99 2.84 -0.96
C SER A 124 -3.45 2.38 -0.86
N PRO A 125 -3.73 1.30 -0.12
CA PRO A 125 -5.10 0.91 0.20
C PRO A 125 -5.99 2.09 0.60
N TYR A 126 -5.39 3.07 1.28
CA TYR A 126 -6.02 4.33 1.68
C TYR A 126 -6.42 5.23 0.51
N GLU A 127 -5.50 5.56 -0.40
CA GLU A 127 -5.78 6.40 -1.58
C GLU A 127 -6.85 5.78 -2.47
N LEU A 128 -6.88 4.45 -2.55
CA LEU A 128 -7.92 3.73 -3.26
C LEU A 128 -9.29 3.93 -2.61
N LEU A 129 -9.39 3.79 -1.29
CA LEU A 129 -10.64 4.01 -0.55
C LEU A 129 -11.11 5.47 -0.62
N GLU A 130 -10.20 6.44 -0.48
CA GLU A 130 -10.45 7.88 -0.65
C GLU A 130 -11.09 8.18 -2.01
N SER A 131 -10.57 7.59 -3.09
CA SER A 131 -11.11 7.81 -4.44
C SER A 131 -12.57 7.35 -4.64
N TYR A 132 -13.08 6.49 -3.75
CA TYR A 132 -14.47 6.04 -3.73
C TYR A 132 -15.23 6.54 -2.49
N SER A 133 -14.69 7.47 -1.70
CA SER A 133 -15.38 8.01 -0.52
C SER A 133 -16.64 8.78 -0.94
N PRO A 134 -17.78 8.67 -0.21
CA PRO A 134 -19.07 9.20 -0.65
C PRO A 134 -19.12 10.69 -1.02
N TYR A 135 -18.26 11.51 -0.41
CA TYR A 135 -18.21 12.98 -0.58
C TYR A 135 -16.80 13.52 -0.85
N ALA A 136 -15.82 12.67 -1.20
CA ALA A 136 -14.50 13.14 -1.59
C ALA A 136 -14.55 13.98 -2.88
N GLU A 137 -13.58 14.90 -3.02
CA GLU A 137 -13.37 15.66 -4.24
C GLU A 137 -13.04 14.70 -5.40
N ASN A 138 -13.79 14.78 -6.50
CA ASN A 138 -13.72 13.85 -7.64
C ASN A 138 -14.00 12.37 -7.30
N SER A 139 -14.86 12.12 -6.31
CA SER A 139 -15.27 10.77 -5.95
C SER A 139 -15.79 9.95 -7.15
N LYS A 140 -15.30 8.71 -7.25
CA LYS A 140 -15.73 7.70 -8.22
C LYS A 140 -17.00 6.95 -7.78
N VAL A 141 -17.55 7.28 -6.60
CA VAL A 141 -18.76 6.65 -6.08
C VAL A 141 -19.93 6.79 -7.06
N LYS A 142 -20.70 5.72 -7.23
CA LYS A 142 -21.84 5.71 -8.15
C LYS A 142 -23.11 6.17 -7.45
N LEU A 143 -23.96 6.87 -8.18
CA LEU A 143 -25.21 7.44 -7.68
C LEU A 143 -26.41 6.78 -8.36
N LEU A 144 -27.53 6.75 -7.63
CA LEU A 144 -28.84 6.43 -8.20
C LEU A 144 -29.25 7.53 -9.18
N ASP A 145 -30.08 7.16 -10.17
CA ASP A 145 -30.65 8.16 -11.09
C ASP A 145 -31.74 9.03 -10.43
N GLY A 146 -32.21 8.65 -9.24
CA GLY A 146 -33.20 9.37 -8.45
C GLY A 146 -33.01 9.18 -6.96
N GLU A 147 -33.99 9.63 -6.17
CA GLU A 147 -33.92 9.46 -4.71
C GLU A 147 -34.02 7.99 -4.29
N SER A 148 -33.30 7.64 -3.23
CA SER A 148 -33.41 6.33 -2.61
C SER A 148 -34.80 6.13 -1.99
N THR A 149 -35.39 4.96 -2.21
CA THR A 149 -36.62 4.50 -1.55
C THR A 149 -36.41 4.18 -0.06
N LEU A 150 -35.15 4.05 0.37
CA LEU A 150 -34.77 3.93 1.78
C LEU A 150 -33.94 5.15 2.20
N LYS A 151 -34.38 5.84 3.25
CA LYS A 151 -33.61 6.89 3.94
C LYS A 151 -33.56 6.54 5.42
N LEU A 152 -32.36 6.40 5.96
CA LEU A 152 -32.12 6.12 7.38
C LEU A 152 -31.53 7.37 8.04
N SER A 153 -32.06 7.80 9.19
CA SER A 153 -31.60 8.98 9.93
C SER A 153 -30.94 8.63 11.27
N ASP A 154 -31.44 7.59 11.92
CA ASP A 154 -31.07 7.18 13.28
C ASP A 154 -30.69 5.70 13.31
N ASN A 155 -29.89 5.29 14.30
CA ASN A 155 -29.39 3.91 14.43
C ASN A 155 -28.87 3.34 13.10
N LEU A 156 -27.98 4.11 12.47
CA LEU A 156 -27.42 3.80 11.15
C LEU A 156 -26.56 2.54 11.22
N PRO A 157 -26.82 1.51 10.38
CA PRO A 157 -25.96 0.33 10.31
C PRO A 157 -24.51 0.70 9.97
N ARG A 158 -23.56 0.22 10.76
CA ARG A 158 -22.12 0.40 10.50
C ARG A 158 -21.68 -0.58 9.43
N MET A 159 -21.22 -0.05 8.29
CA MET A 159 -20.76 -0.82 7.14
C MET A 159 -19.25 -0.98 7.13
N ASN A 160 -18.78 -2.20 6.87
CA ASN A 160 -17.37 -2.51 6.60
C ASN A 160 -17.28 -3.55 5.48
N GLY A 161 -16.10 -3.88 4.99
CA GLY A 161 -15.95 -4.94 4.00
C GLY A 161 -14.61 -4.90 3.32
N ALA A 162 -14.39 -5.84 2.40
CA ALA A 162 -13.16 -5.90 1.63
C ALA A 162 -12.98 -4.61 0.79
N ILE A 163 -11.75 -4.10 0.72
CA ILE A 163 -11.38 -2.94 -0.10
C ILE A 163 -11.92 -3.02 -1.53
N ALA A 164 -11.84 -4.20 -2.16
CA ALA A 164 -12.38 -4.40 -3.51
C ALA A 164 -13.87 -4.03 -3.60
N LEU A 165 -14.65 -4.35 -2.57
CA LEU A 165 -16.10 -4.12 -2.53
C LEU A 165 -16.48 -2.73 -1.99
N TYR A 166 -15.51 -1.92 -1.53
CA TYR A 166 -15.76 -0.54 -1.04
C TYR A 166 -16.55 0.35 -2.00
N PRO A 167 -16.32 0.32 -3.32
CA PRO A 167 -17.15 1.08 -4.27
C PRO A 167 -18.65 0.79 -4.16
N ILE A 168 -19.04 -0.44 -3.81
CA ILE A 168 -20.44 -0.85 -3.67
C ILE A 168 -21.05 -0.27 -2.40
N TYR A 169 -20.45 -0.57 -1.24
CA TYR A 169 -21.07 -0.18 0.03
C TYR A 169 -20.88 1.30 0.36
N SER A 170 -19.88 1.96 -0.21
CA SER A 170 -19.81 3.42 -0.27
C SER A 170 -20.99 4.01 -1.05
N ALA A 171 -21.35 3.43 -2.20
CA ALA A 171 -22.51 3.87 -2.98
C ALA A 171 -23.83 3.63 -2.24
N TYR A 172 -23.97 2.50 -1.55
CA TYR A 172 -25.13 2.23 -0.70
C TYR A 172 -25.26 3.25 0.44
N ALA A 173 -24.18 3.48 1.19
CA ALA A 173 -24.17 4.49 2.25
C ALA A 173 -24.53 5.88 1.70
N ARG A 174 -23.94 6.27 0.56
CA ARG A 174 -24.23 7.55 -0.11
C ARG A 174 -25.69 7.71 -0.49
N ALA A 175 -26.37 6.62 -0.84
CA ALA A 175 -27.78 6.63 -1.22
C ALA A 175 -28.73 6.67 -0.03
N VAL A 176 -28.40 5.99 1.07
CA VAL A 176 -29.35 5.75 2.18
C VAL A 176 -29.09 6.58 3.45
N TYR A 177 -27.88 7.13 3.63
CA TYR A 177 -27.49 7.86 4.85
C TYR A 177 -27.44 9.38 4.64
N PRO A 178 -27.60 10.18 5.71
CA PRO A 178 -27.47 11.63 5.64
C PRO A 178 -26.02 12.03 5.34
N ALA A 179 -25.85 13.12 4.58
CA ALA A 179 -24.54 13.56 4.09
C ALA A 179 -23.55 13.88 5.20
N GLU A 180 -24.04 14.53 6.24
CA GLU A 180 -23.28 14.94 7.42
C GLU A 180 -22.72 13.75 8.21
N LYS A 181 -23.25 12.54 8.02
CA LYS A 181 -22.78 11.32 8.70
C LYS A 181 -21.65 10.63 7.94
N LEU A 182 -21.32 11.07 6.73
CA LEU A 182 -20.38 10.43 5.82
C LEU A 182 -19.15 11.29 5.49
N GLN A 183 -19.00 12.46 6.12
CA GLN A 183 -17.88 13.38 5.84
C GLN A 183 -16.51 12.77 6.17
N ASP A 184 -16.44 11.90 7.19
CA ASP A 184 -15.20 11.28 7.65
C ASP A 184 -14.91 9.90 7.02
N ALA A 185 -15.71 9.47 6.03
CA ALA A 185 -15.44 8.24 5.30
C ALA A 185 -14.17 8.37 4.43
N PRO A 186 -13.35 7.33 4.26
CA PRO A 186 -13.54 5.91 4.62
C PRO A 186 -13.13 5.55 6.06
N ASN A 187 -12.83 6.51 6.93
CA ASN A 187 -12.29 6.26 8.28
C ASN A 187 -13.33 6.42 9.40
N SER A 188 -14.61 6.56 9.04
CA SER A 188 -15.67 6.73 10.00
C SER A 188 -16.08 5.40 10.63
N LYS A 189 -16.64 5.43 11.85
CA LYS A 189 -17.25 4.23 12.46
C LYS A 189 -18.47 3.71 11.70
N LEU A 190 -19.11 4.55 10.87
CA LEU A 190 -20.32 4.21 10.12
C LEU A 190 -20.01 3.57 8.77
N LEU A 191 -18.90 3.95 8.15
CA LEU A 191 -18.45 3.47 6.85
C LEU A 191 -16.93 3.36 6.90
N TYR A 192 -16.44 2.11 7.01
CA TYR A 192 -15.03 1.79 7.11
C TYR A 192 -14.58 0.89 5.95
N GLY A 193 -13.41 1.20 5.36
CA GLY A 193 -12.80 0.39 4.30
C GLY A 193 -11.77 -0.59 4.83
N GLY A 194 -12.19 -1.78 5.25
CA GLY A 194 -11.32 -2.78 5.88
C GLY A 194 -10.66 -3.80 4.94
N SER A 195 -9.68 -4.52 5.47
CA SER A 195 -9.25 -5.81 4.92
C SER A 195 -10.21 -6.94 5.31
N THR A 196 -10.10 -8.09 4.64
CA THR A 196 -10.95 -9.26 4.94
C THR A 196 -10.88 -9.69 6.42
N PRO A 197 -9.70 -9.85 7.03
CA PRO A 197 -9.62 -10.19 8.46
C PRO A 197 -10.27 -9.13 9.35
N GLN A 198 -10.03 -7.84 9.07
CA GLN A 198 -10.59 -6.74 9.87
C GLN A 198 -12.12 -6.69 9.82
N ALA A 199 -12.73 -6.94 8.66
CA ALA A 199 -14.18 -6.94 8.52
C ALA A 199 -14.84 -8.13 9.24
N TYR A 200 -14.25 -9.33 9.16
CA TYR A 200 -14.76 -10.47 9.93
C TYR A 200 -14.58 -10.26 11.44
N ASP A 201 -13.43 -9.75 11.88
CA ASP A 201 -13.23 -9.43 13.29
C ASP A 201 -14.25 -8.37 13.79
N SER A 202 -14.52 -7.34 12.99
CA SER A 202 -15.44 -6.27 13.38
C SER A 202 -16.89 -6.73 13.50
N ILE A 203 -17.39 -7.60 12.61
CA ILE A 203 -18.76 -8.15 12.74
C ILE A 203 -18.87 -9.12 13.92
N LEU A 204 -17.84 -9.93 14.17
CA LEU A 204 -17.83 -10.86 15.31
C LEU A 204 -17.83 -10.11 16.65
N LYS A 205 -17.14 -8.97 16.73
CA LYS A 205 -17.14 -8.07 17.90
C LYS A 205 -18.38 -7.19 18.02
N GLY A 206 -19.25 -7.15 17.00
CA GLY A 206 -20.39 -6.23 16.97
C GLY A 206 -19.98 -4.76 16.75
N GLU A 207 -18.80 -4.52 16.18
CA GLU A 207 -18.31 -3.21 15.77
C GLU A 207 -18.84 -2.80 14.40
N SER A 208 -19.24 -3.77 13.58
CA SER A 208 -19.97 -3.58 12.32
C SER A 208 -21.30 -4.33 12.36
N ASP A 209 -22.32 -3.78 11.71
CA ASP A 209 -23.66 -4.36 11.66
C ASP A 209 -23.87 -5.16 10.36
N ILE A 210 -23.18 -4.76 9.29
CA ILE A 210 -23.18 -5.44 7.99
C ILE A 210 -21.78 -5.35 7.36
N ILE A 211 -21.28 -6.46 6.82
CA ILE A 211 -20.02 -6.48 6.08
C ILE A 211 -20.16 -6.98 4.65
N PHE A 212 -19.36 -6.45 3.74
CA PHE A 212 -19.38 -6.80 2.32
C PHE A 212 -18.14 -7.60 1.95
N MET A 213 -18.32 -8.90 1.70
CA MET A 213 -17.23 -9.86 1.71
C MET A 213 -17.40 -10.96 0.67
N ALA A 214 -16.28 -11.48 0.16
CA ALA A 214 -16.26 -12.82 -0.41
C ALA A 214 -16.46 -13.86 0.71
N SER A 215 -16.50 -15.14 0.33
CA SER A 215 -16.67 -16.23 1.31
C SER A 215 -15.60 -16.22 2.41
N PRO A 216 -15.92 -16.64 3.65
CA PRO A 216 -14.97 -16.71 4.75
C PRO A 216 -13.89 -17.77 4.52
N SER A 217 -12.77 -17.63 5.21
CA SER A 217 -11.79 -18.69 5.42
C SER A 217 -12.32 -19.71 6.44
N LYS A 218 -11.72 -20.90 6.45
CA LYS A 218 -12.04 -21.92 7.45
C LYS A 218 -11.80 -21.41 8.89
N GLU A 219 -10.71 -20.66 9.11
CA GLU A 219 -10.40 -20.07 10.42
C GLU A 219 -11.46 -19.05 10.83
N GLN A 220 -11.94 -18.21 9.91
CA GLN A 220 -13.01 -17.23 10.18
C GLN A 220 -14.34 -17.93 10.51
N GLU A 221 -14.66 -19.03 9.82
CA GLU A 221 -15.83 -19.85 10.16
C GLU A 221 -15.71 -20.50 11.55
N GLU A 222 -14.52 -21.01 11.88
CA GLU A 222 -14.24 -21.61 13.20
C GLU A 222 -14.27 -20.56 14.32
N GLU A 223 -13.74 -19.36 14.08
CA GLU A 223 -13.78 -18.25 15.02
C GLU A 223 -15.22 -17.80 15.31
N ALA A 224 -16.06 -17.69 14.28
CA ALA A 224 -17.48 -17.36 14.44
C ALA A 224 -18.19 -18.39 15.33
N LYS A 225 -17.96 -19.69 15.07
CA LYS A 225 -18.49 -20.80 15.89
C LYS A 225 -17.99 -20.74 17.32
N ALA A 226 -16.69 -20.52 17.52
CA ALA A 226 -16.08 -20.43 18.84
C ALA A 226 -16.63 -19.27 19.68
N LYS A 227 -16.99 -18.16 19.03
CA LYS A 227 -17.62 -16.99 19.67
C LYS A 227 -19.15 -17.12 19.82
N GLY A 228 -19.76 -18.19 19.30
CA GLY A 228 -21.22 -18.36 19.31
C GLY A 228 -21.96 -17.31 18.49
N VAL A 229 -21.30 -16.73 17.48
CA VAL A 229 -21.89 -15.72 16.60
C VAL A 229 -22.29 -16.39 15.29
N HIS A 230 -23.59 -16.35 15.00
CA HIS A 230 -24.14 -16.85 13.74
C HIS A 230 -24.19 -15.73 12.71
N LEU A 231 -23.56 -15.98 11.56
CA LEU A 231 -23.47 -15.05 10.43
C LEU A 231 -24.35 -15.52 9.27
N ASN A 232 -25.19 -14.63 8.77
CA ASN A 232 -26.03 -14.80 7.59
C ASN A 232 -25.33 -14.25 6.36
N TYR A 233 -25.20 -15.07 5.33
CA TYR A 233 -24.54 -14.71 4.08
C TYR A 233 -25.59 -14.50 2.99
N THR A 234 -25.91 -13.24 2.69
CA THR A 234 -26.83 -12.91 1.59
C THR A 234 -26.02 -12.61 0.34
N ALA A 235 -26.08 -13.48 -0.67
CA ALA A 235 -25.40 -13.24 -1.94
C ALA A 235 -26.02 -12.02 -2.64
N ILE A 236 -25.19 -11.08 -3.07
CA ILE A 236 -25.64 -9.84 -3.74
C ILE A 236 -25.04 -9.70 -5.15
N GLY A 237 -23.92 -10.35 -5.43
CA GLY A 237 -23.31 -10.31 -6.74
C GLY A 237 -22.20 -11.34 -6.92
N ARG A 238 -21.67 -11.38 -8.13
CA ARG A 238 -20.65 -12.29 -8.62
C ARG A 238 -19.41 -11.54 -9.06
N GLU A 239 -18.28 -12.18 -8.84
CA GLU A 239 -16.95 -11.70 -9.21
C GLU A 239 -16.13 -12.89 -9.72
N ALA A 240 -15.27 -12.64 -10.70
CA ALA A 240 -14.34 -13.65 -11.17
C ALA A 240 -13.03 -13.60 -10.39
N PHE A 241 -12.57 -14.76 -9.94
CA PHE A 241 -11.23 -14.93 -9.40
C PHE A 241 -10.28 -15.23 -10.55
N ILE A 242 -9.35 -14.32 -10.79
CA ILE A 242 -8.53 -14.30 -11.99
C ILE A 242 -7.05 -14.52 -11.66
N PHE A 243 -6.32 -15.02 -12.65
CA PHE A 243 -4.86 -15.09 -12.63
C PHE A 243 -4.30 -14.16 -13.69
N PHE A 244 -3.15 -13.57 -13.39
CA PHE A 244 -2.47 -12.67 -14.30
C PHE A 244 -0.96 -12.82 -14.18
N VAL A 245 -0.30 -12.41 -15.24
CA VAL A 245 1.15 -12.40 -15.39
C VAL A 245 1.58 -11.02 -15.87
N ASN A 246 2.89 -10.78 -15.89
CA ASN A 246 3.43 -9.62 -16.58
C ASN A 246 2.95 -9.56 -18.04
N ALA A 247 2.66 -8.36 -18.58
CA ALA A 247 2.15 -8.21 -19.95
C ALA A 247 3.02 -8.87 -21.04
N ASN A 248 4.35 -8.95 -20.83
CA ASN A 248 5.29 -9.55 -21.78
C ASN A 248 5.47 -11.07 -21.60
N ASN A 249 4.85 -11.70 -20.61
CA ASN A 249 4.89 -13.15 -20.47
C ASN A 249 4.13 -13.79 -21.65
N PRO A 250 4.73 -14.72 -22.45
CA PRO A 250 4.07 -15.26 -23.65
C PRO A 250 2.90 -16.20 -23.34
N ILE A 251 2.76 -16.68 -22.10
CA ILE A 251 1.66 -17.56 -21.71
C ILE A 251 0.34 -16.77 -21.71
N GLU A 252 -0.67 -17.30 -22.40
CA GLU A 252 -2.00 -16.69 -22.50
C GLU A 252 -3.10 -17.50 -21.81
N ASN A 253 -2.87 -18.80 -21.62
CA ASN A 253 -3.88 -19.73 -21.15
C ASN A 253 -3.25 -20.76 -20.22
N LEU A 254 -3.94 -21.05 -19.13
CA LEU A 254 -3.64 -22.16 -18.25
C LEU A 254 -4.94 -22.90 -17.92
N THR A 255 -4.85 -24.19 -17.66
CA THR A 255 -5.94 -24.96 -17.07
C THR A 255 -5.97 -24.78 -15.55
N ILE A 256 -7.12 -25.07 -14.93
CA ILE A 256 -7.24 -25.06 -13.46
C ILE A 256 -6.24 -26.00 -12.80
N GLU A 257 -6.03 -27.19 -13.39
CA GLU A 257 -5.08 -28.16 -12.86
C GLU A 257 -3.63 -27.65 -12.99
N GLU A 258 -3.29 -26.95 -14.06
CA GLU A 258 -1.98 -26.31 -14.19
C GLU A 258 -1.76 -25.19 -13.16
N ILE A 259 -2.80 -24.39 -12.87
CA ILE A 259 -2.74 -23.42 -11.77
C ILE A 259 -2.46 -24.13 -10.44
N LYS A 260 -3.18 -25.21 -10.13
CA LYS A 260 -2.93 -25.99 -8.90
C LYS A 260 -1.51 -26.55 -8.84
N LYS A 261 -0.99 -27.05 -9.96
CA LYS A 261 0.38 -27.55 -10.06
C LYS A 261 1.43 -26.46 -9.86
N ILE A 262 1.18 -25.24 -10.34
CA ILE A 262 2.05 -24.09 -10.06
C ILE A 262 2.04 -23.76 -8.56
N TYR A 263 0.86 -23.61 -7.97
CA TYR A 263 0.71 -23.16 -6.59
C TYR A 263 1.02 -24.23 -5.53
N SER A 264 1.02 -25.51 -5.90
CA SER A 264 1.56 -26.61 -5.08
C SER A 264 3.07 -26.78 -5.20
N GLY A 265 3.69 -26.16 -6.20
CA GLY A 265 5.12 -26.30 -6.49
C GLY A 265 5.48 -27.57 -7.28
N GLU A 266 4.51 -28.28 -7.86
CA GLU A 266 4.78 -29.38 -8.80
C GLU A 266 5.41 -28.85 -10.09
N ILE A 267 4.89 -27.73 -10.62
CA ILE A 267 5.46 -27.02 -11.77
C ILE A 267 6.08 -25.72 -11.28
N GLN A 268 7.40 -25.60 -11.40
CA GLN A 268 8.16 -24.44 -10.90
C GLN A 268 8.89 -23.66 -11.99
N ASP A 269 8.74 -24.00 -13.27
CA ASP A 269 9.43 -23.33 -14.37
C ASP A 269 8.52 -23.14 -15.59
N TRP A 270 8.52 -21.92 -16.15
CA TRP A 270 7.66 -21.56 -17.27
C TRP A 270 7.95 -22.35 -18.55
N SER A 271 9.16 -22.90 -18.69
CA SER A 271 9.52 -23.77 -19.82
C SER A 271 8.67 -25.03 -19.92
N TYR A 272 7.97 -25.43 -18.85
CA TYR A 272 7.00 -26.52 -18.90
C TYR A 272 5.85 -26.24 -19.88
N PHE A 273 5.37 -25.00 -19.96
CA PHE A 273 4.20 -24.62 -20.76
C PHE A 273 4.57 -24.23 -22.20
N ASP A 274 5.67 -23.51 -22.37
CA ASP A 274 6.22 -23.18 -23.69
C ASP A 274 7.76 -23.22 -23.63
N PRO A 275 8.37 -24.37 -23.97
CA PRO A 275 9.83 -24.54 -23.97
C PRO A 275 10.57 -23.60 -24.93
N SER A 276 9.86 -22.98 -25.89
CA SER A 276 10.46 -22.11 -26.89
C SER A 276 10.47 -20.65 -26.42
N SER A 277 9.30 -20.07 -26.12
CA SER A 277 9.15 -18.66 -25.79
C SER A 277 9.31 -18.39 -24.30
N ALA A 278 8.83 -19.29 -23.44
CA ALA A 278 8.77 -19.06 -21.99
C ALA A 278 10.03 -19.53 -21.25
N ARG A 279 10.93 -20.27 -21.91
CA ARG A 279 12.22 -20.71 -21.33
C ARG A 279 13.08 -19.57 -20.77
N LYS A 280 13.02 -18.38 -21.36
CA LYS A 280 13.77 -17.20 -20.89
C LYS A 280 13.20 -16.56 -19.62
N LEU A 281 11.99 -16.96 -19.20
CA LEU A 281 11.40 -16.54 -17.93
C LEU A 281 11.96 -17.36 -16.76
N GLY A 282 12.27 -18.64 -16.99
CA GLY A 282 12.82 -19.55 -15.97
C GLY A 282 11.81 -19.87 -14.86
N LYS A 283 12.31 -19.90 -13.61
CA LYS A 283 11.51 -20.29 -12.44
C LYS A 283 10.27 -19.41 -12.28
N ILE A 284 9.15 -20.02 -11.96
CA ILE A 284 7.88 -19.35 -11.70
C ILE A 284 7.92 -18.74 -10.31
N LYS A 285 7.58 -17.45 -10.23
CA LYS A 285 7.38 -16.76 -8.96
C LYS A 285 5.88 -16.60 -8.70
N ALA A 286 5.29 -17.59 -8.02
CA ALA A 286 3.87 -17.58 -7.70
C ALA A 286 3.61 -16.82 -6.39
N PHE A 287 3.08 -15.61 -6.50
CA PHE A 287 2.76 -14.78 -5.34
C PHE A 287 1.61 -15.37 -4.54
N GLN A 288 1.72 -15.35 -3.22
CA GLN A 288 0.65 -15.70 -2.29
C GLN A 288 0.38 -14.52 -1.36
N ARG A 289 -0.82 -14.48 -0.78
CA ARG A 289 -1.25 -13.43 0.15
C ARG A 289 -1.19 -13.93 1.58
N ASP A 290 -1.29 -13.00 2.53
CA ASP A 290 -1.46 -13.35 3.94
C ASP A 290 -2.71 -14.21 4.13
N GLU A 291 -2.61 -15.16 5.06
CA GLU A 291 -3.71 -16.01 5.51
C GLU A 291 -4.92 -15.16 5.90
N ASN A 292 -6.12 -15.70 5.70
CA ASN A 292 -7.40 -15.04 5.95
C ASN A 292 -7.70 -13.79 5.09
N SER A 293 -6.83 -13.42 4.14
CA SER A 293 -7.21 -12.45 3.11
C SER A 293 -8.18 -13.07 2.09
N GLY A 294 -9.16 -12.31 1.61
CA GLY A 294 -10.23 -12.87 0.76
C GLY A 294 -9.72 -13.53 -0.54
N SER A 295 -8.68 -12.97 -1.15
CA SER A 295 -8.05 -13.55 -2.34
C SER A 295 -7.22 -14.81 -2.02
N GLN A 296 -6.56 -14.87 -0.84
CA GLN A 296 -5.88 -16.11 -0.40
C GLN A 296 -6.91 -17.20 -0.11
N THR A 297 -8.02 -16.86 0.55
CA THR A 297 -9.13 -17.77 0.78
C THR A 297 -9.68 -18.33 -0.54
N ALA A 298 -9.84 -17.48 -1.56
CA ALA A 298 -10.29 -17.92 -2.89
C ALA A 298 -9.30 -18.89 -3.53
N LEU A 299 -7.99 -18.62 -3.44
CA LEU A 299 -6.95 -19.55 -3.90
C LEU A 299 -7.01 -20.89 -3.15
N GLN A 300 -7.12 -20.87 -1.82
CA GLN A 300 -7.21 -22.09 -1.02
C GLN A 300 -8.45 -22.93 -1.38
N LYS A 301 -9.60 -22.29 -1.60
CA LYS A 301 -10.80 -22.98 -2.08
C LYS A 301 -10.61 -23.58 -3.47
N LEU A 302 -9.90 -22.88 -4.37
CA LEU A 302 -9.55 -23.43 -5.68
C LEU A 302 -8.64 -24.65 -5.57
N MET A 303 -7.67 -24.63 -4.65
CA MET A 303 -6.75 -25.74 -4.43
C MET A 303 -7.44 -26.99 -3.86
N GLY A 304 -8.50 -26.82 -3.06
CA GLY A 304 -9.20 -27.91 -2.41
C GLY A 304 -8.26 -28.69 -1.48
N ASP A 305 -8.12 -29.99 -1.71
CA ASP A 305 -7.23 -30.85 -0.92
C ASP A 305 -5.75 -30.77 -1.35
N THR A 306 -5.44 -30.10 -2.46
CA THR A 306 -4.07 -29.95 -2.93
C THR A 306 -3.33 -28.94 -2.03
N PRO A 307 -2.23 -29.33 -1.36
CA PRO A 307 -1.52 -28.41 -0.49
C PRO A 307 -0.82 -27.29 -1.28
N LEU A 308 -0.90 -26.07 -0.77
CA LEU A 308 -0.11 -24.94 -1.27
C LEU A 308 1.35 -25.11 -0.89
N MET A 309 2.27 -24.74 -1.79
CA MET A 309 3.67 -24.59 -1.44
C MET A 309 3.83 -23.45 -0.42
N LYS A 310 4.82 -23.56 0.48
CA LYS A 310 5.14 -22.45 1.38
C LYS A 310 5.78 -21.31 0.57
N PRO A 311 5.21 -20.10 0.54
CA PRO A 311 5.81 -18.98 -0.17
C PRO A 311 7.11 -18.55 0.54
N THR A 312 8.09 -18.07 -0.22
CA THR A 312 9.23 -17.37 0.40
C THR A 312 8.75 -16.06 1.02
N GLU A 313 9.55 -15.47 1.92
CA GLU A 313 9.28 -14.13 2.48
C GLU A 313 8.99 -13.09 1.38
N THR A 314 9.66 -13.19 0.23
CA THR A 314 9.50 -12.23 -0.88
C THR A 314 8.30 -12.51 -1.78
N ASP A 315 7.70 -13.70 -1.67
CA ASP A 315 6.55 -14.14 -2.45
C ASP A 315 5.23 -14.01 -1.68
N ARG A 316 5.32 -13.80 -0.35
CA ARG A 316 4.19 -13.44 0.51
C ARG A 316 3.94 -11.95 0.44
N ILE A 317 2.75 -11.56 -0.04
CA ILE A 317 2.37 -10.18 -0.32
C ILE A 317 1.18 -9.77 0.55
N ASN A 318 1.21 -8.55 1.08
CA ASN A 318 0.23 -8.07 2.04
C ASN A 318 -1.04 -7.46 1.42
N SER A 319 -1.04 -7.08 0.13
CA SER A 319 -2.21 -6.49 -0.56
C SER A 319 -2.39 -7.01 -2.01
N MET A 320 -3.60 -6.91 -2.57
CA MET A 320 -3.86 -7.28 -3.98
C MET A 320 -3.17 -6.28 -4.91
N GLY A 321 -3.18 -4.99 -4.56
CA GLY A 321 -2.49 -3.93 -5.31
C GLY A 321 -1.00 -4.21 -5.43
N ALA A 322 -0.35 -4.61 -4.33
CA ALA A 322 1.07 -4.98 -4.35
C ALA A 322 1.36 -6.23 -5.21
N ILE A 323 0.42 -7.17 -5.37
CA ILE A 323 0.57 -8.28 -6.33
C ILE A 323 0.49 -7.75 -7.76
N VAL A 324 -0.50 -6.91 -8.07
CA VAL A 324 -0.68 -6.32 -9.41
C VAL A 324 0.56 -5.52 -9.81
N GLU A 325 1.04 -4.63 -8.95
CA GLU A 325 2.24 -3.81 -9.19
C GLU A 325 3.49 -4.65 -9.37
N LYS A 326 3.71 -5.64 -8.48
CA LYS A 326 4.86 -6.53 -8.62
C LYS A 326 4.79 -7.32 -9.91
N ALA A 327 3.64 -7.85 -10.30
CA ALA A 327 3.51 -8.56 -11.58
C ALA A 327 3.71 -7.64 -12.80
N ALA A 328 3.29 -6.37 -12.71
CA ALA A 328 3.50 -5.37 -13.76
C ALA A 328 4.98 -4.97 -13.92
N ASP A 329 5.82 -5.13 -12.89
CA ASP A 329 7.24 -4.79 -12.96
C ASP A 329 8.02 -5.71 -13.92
N PHE A 330 8.25 -5.17 -15.11
CA PHE A 330 8.97 -5.78 -16.22
C PHE A 330 10.42 -6.14 -15.93
N LYS A 331 11.07 -5.49 -14.95
CA LYS A 331 12.50 -5.69 -14.69
C LYS A 331 12.74 -6.86 -13.74
N ASN A 332 11.91 -6.98 -12.71
CA ASN A 332 12.20 -7.89 -11.60
C ASN A 332 11.27 -9.10 -11.52
N PHE A 333 10.08 -9.04 -12.14
CA PHE A 333 9.02 -10.03 -11.89
C PHE A 333 8.30 -10.49 -13.17
N LYS A 334 8.97 -10.40 -14.34
CA LYS A 334 8.47 -10.94 -15.62
C LYS A 334 8.10 -12.43 -15.58
N ASN A 335 8.69 -13.17 -14.64
CA ASN A 335 8.46 -14.60 -14.39
C ASN A 335 7.43 -14.85 -13.28
N SER A 336 6.70 -13.83 -12.83
CA SER A 336 5.70 -13.98 -11.78
C SER A 336 4.32 -14.33 -12.32
N ILE A 337 3.54 -14.94 -11.44
CA ILE A 337 2.09 -15.12 -11.58
C ILE A 337 1.44 -14.60 -10.30
N GLY A 338 0.37 -13.82 -10.48
CA GLY A 338 -0.45 -13.28 -9.42
C GLY A 338 -1.91 -13.67 -9.60
N PHE A 339 -2.70 -13.42 -8.56
CA PHE A 339 -4.15 -13.60 -8.57
C PHE A 339 -4.84 -12.42 -7.86
N SER A 340 -6.08 -12.18 -8.23
CA SER A 340 -6.94 -11.15 -7.64
C SER A 340 -8.39 -11.40 -8.07
N PHE A 341 -9.27 -10.47 -7.72
CA PHE A 341 -10.61 -10.37 -8.27
C PHE A 341 -10.61 -9.45 -9.50
N TRP A 342 -11.47 -9.78 -10.48
CA TRP A 342 -11.50 -9.10 -11.78
C TRP A 342 -11.69 -7.60 -11.65
N PHE A 343 -12.74 -7.14 -10.95
CA PHE A 343 -13.02 -5.71 -10.80
C PHE A 343 -11.83 -4.94 -10.19
N TYR A 344 -11.22 -5.50 -9.15
CA TYR A 344 -10.06 -4.89 -8.50
C TYR A 344 -8.89 -4.71 -9.49
N SER A 345 -8.62 -5.72 -10.31
CA SER A 345 -7.50 -5.68 -11.26
C SER A 345 -7.77 -4.82 -12.49
N THR A 346 -9.00 -4.77 -13.00
CA THR A 346 -9.31 -4.10 -14.28
C THR A 346 -9.86 -2.69 -14.14
N GLU A 347 -10.54 -2.40 -13.02
CA GLU A 347 -11.19 -1.09 -12.79
C GLU A 347 -10.45 -0.27 -11.74
N MET A 348 -10.06 -0.89 -10.61
CA MET A 348 -9.39 -0.19 -9.51
C MET A 348 -7.90 -0.01 -9.76
N MET A 349 -7.25 -0.96 -10.45
CA MET A 349 -5.82 -0.97 -10.76
C MET A 349 -5.53 -0.88 -12.27
N LYS A 350 -6.42 -0.25 -13.05
CA LYS A 350 -6.43 -0.25 -14.53
C LYS A 350 -5.12 0.14 -15.20
N ASP A 351 -4.33 1.01 -14.59
CA ASP A 351 -3.12 1.60 -15.20
C ASP A 351 -1.85 0.75 -15.04
N HIS A 352 -2.00 -0.57 -14.79
CA HIS A 352 -0.90 -1.49 -14.60
C HIS A 352 -0.76 -2.48 -15.76
N ASP A 353 0.48 -2.69 -16.21
CA ASP A 353 0.80 -3.56 -17.33
C ASP A 353 0.82 -5.06 -16.95
N ILE A 354 -0.35 -5.59 -16.62
CA ILE A 354 -0.59 -7.03 -16.41
C ILE A 354 -1.40 -7.61 -17.57
N LYS A 355 -1.18 -8.89 -17.87
CA LYS A 355 -2.01 -9.68 -18.79
C LYS A 355 -2.82 -10.70 -17.99
N LEU A 356 -4.14 -10.63 -18.11
CA LEU A 356 -5.05 -11.61 -17.55
C LEU A 356 -4.95 -12.93 -18.34
N LEU A 357 -4.85 -14.05 -17.62
CA LEU A 357 -4.79 -15.38 -18.23
C LEU A 357 -6.20 -15.89 -18.53
N LYS A 358 -6.34 -16.54 -19.69
CA LYS A 358 -7.47 -17.41 -19.98
C LYS A 358 -7.39 -18.64 -19.09
N LEU A 359 -8.53 -19.12 -18.63
CA LEU A 359 -8.63 -20.37 -17.89
C LEU A 359 -9.44 -21.37 -18.70
N ASN A 360 -8.87 -22.55 -18.96
CA ASN A 360 -9.46 -23.56 -19.83
C ASN A 360 -9.91 -23.01 -21.20
N GLY A 361 -9.16 -22.06 -21.75
CA GLY A 361 -9.46 -21.37 -23.02
C GLY A 361 -10.41 -20.18 -22.90
N VAL A 362 -11.04 -19.95 -21.75
CA VAL A 362 -12.03 -18.88 -21.54
C VAL A 362 -11.38 -17.63 -20.95
N ALA A 363 -11.55 -16.49 -21.60
CA ALA A 363 -11.03 -15.21 -21.13
C ALA A 363 -11.89 -14.61 -20.01
N PRO A 364 -11.29 -13.92 -19.01
CA PRO A 364 -12.03 -13.22 -17.95
C PRO A 364 -12.59 -11.88 -18.46
N THR A 365 -13.62 -11.96 -19.31
CA THR A 365 -14.33 -10.78 -19.85
C THR A 365 -15.65 -10.57 -19.12
N VAL A 366 -16.17 -9.34 -19.08
CA VAL A 366 -17.50 -9.04 -18.52
C VAL A 366 -18.60 -9.98 -19.03
N GLU A 367 -18.59 -10.33 -20.32
CA GLU A 367 -19.54 -11.27 -20.90
C GLU A 367 -19.42 -12.68 -20.31
N ASN A 368 -18.21 -13.26 -20.34
CA ASN A 368 -17.94 -14.59 -19.78
C ASN A 368 -18.19 -14.71 -18.27
N ILE A 369 -18.03 -13.61 -17.53
CA ILE A 369 -18.32 -13.55 -16.10
C ILE A 369 -19.84 -13.54 -15.89
N LYS A 370 -20.56 -12.71 -16.64
CA LYS A 370 -22.02 -12.58 -16.55
C LYS A 370 -22.75 -13.86 -16.96
N ASN A 371 -22.33 -14.49 -18.04
CA ASN A 371 -22.99 -15.70 -18.54
C ASN A 371 -22.53 -16.99 -17.83
N GLY A 372 -21.63 -16.90 -16.85
CA GLY A 372 -21.16 -18.05 -16.07
C GLY A 372 -20.15 -18.97 -16.78
N THR A 373 -19.63 -18.58 -17.96
CA THR A 373 -18.71 -19.43 -18.74
C THR A 373 -17.27 -19.38 -18.23
N TYR A 374 -16.87 -18.31 -17.53
CA TYR A 374 -15.55 -18.26 -16.87
C TYR A 374 -15.50 -19.25 -15.69
N PRO A 375 -14.46 -20.09 -15.58
CA PRO A 375 -14.51 -21.27 -14.72
C PRO A 375 -14.41 -21.00 -13.21
N ILE A 376 -13.93 -19.83 -12.80
CA ILE A 376 -13.81 -19.47 -11.37
C ILE A 376 -14.59 -18.19 -11.10
N ILE A 377 -15.87 -18.36 -10.80
CA ILE A 377 -16.77 -17.28 -10.38
C ILE A 377 -17.16 -17.56 -8.93
N GLY A 378 -17.05 -16.53 -8.08
CA GLY A 378 -17.49 -16.59 -6.69
C GLY A 378 -18.55 -15.54 -6.42
N ASP A 379 -19.50 -15.89 -5.56
CA ASP A 379 -20.43 -14.92 -5.01
C ASP A 379 -19.71 -14.08 -3.94
N PHE A 380 -20.11 -12.82 -3.85
CA PHE A 380 -19.84 -11.97 -2.69
C PHE A 380 -21.16 -11.58 -2.01
N TYR A 381 -21.05 -11.30 -0.73
CA TYR A 381 -22.16 -11.31 0.21
C TYR A 381 -22.25 -10.00 0.96
N ALA A 382 -23.49 -9.60 1.24
CA ALA A 382 -23.82 -8.81 2.41
C ALA A 382 -23.98 -9.76 3.60
N VAL A 383 -23.08 -9.66 4.57
CA VAL A 383 -23.04 -10.54 5.74
C VAL A 383 -23.57 -9.79 6.96
N THR A 384 -24.56 -10.36 7.63
CA THR A 384 -25.15 -9.82 8.87
C THR A 384 -25.11 -10.87 9.97
N ARG A 385 -25.33 -10.46 11.22
CA ARG A 385 -25.55 -11.40 12.33
C ARG A 385 -27.03 -11.82 12.40
N ASP A 386 -27.33 -12.91 13.11
CA ASP A 386 -28.71 -13.31 13.41
C ASP A 386 -29.46 -12.27 14.27
N ASP A 387 -28.74 -11.56 15.13
CA ASP A 387 -29.25 -10.50 16.01
C ASP A 387 -29.23 -9.10 15.34
N ALA A 388 -29.24 -9.05 13.99
CA ALA A 388 -29.20 -7.80 13.25
C ALA A 388 -30.37 -6.86 13.59
N SER A 389 -30.09 -5.56 13.69
CA SER A 389 -31.10 -4.54 13.99
C SER A 389 -32.11 -4.37 12.86
N GLU A 390 -33.29 -3.84 13.18
CA GLU A 390 -34.34 -3.56 12.18
C GLU A 390 -33.84 -2.71 11.01
N ASN A 391 -33.01 -1.68 11.29
CA ASN A 391 -32.43 -0.84 10.23
C ASN A 391 -31.42 -1.61 9.37
N THR A 392 -30.68 -2.56 9.95
CA THR A 392 -29.75 -3.41 9.19
C THR A 392 -30.52 -4.34 8.26
N LEU A 393 -31.64 -4.90 8.72
CA LEU A 393 -32.52 -5.74 7.90
C LEU A 393 -33.23 -4.93 6.80
N LYS A 394 -33.71 -3.71 7.10
CA LYS A 394 -34.27 -2.79 6.08
C LYS A 394 -33.24 -2.45 5.00
N LEU A 395 -32.00 -2.17 5.42
CA LEU A 395 -30.89 -1.93 4.50
C LEU A 395 -30.61 -3.17 3.64
N LEU A 396 -30.54 -4.36 4.24
CA LEU A 396 -30.33 -5.61 3.52
C LEU A 396 -31.42 -5.87 2.47
N GLU A 397 -32.70 -5.69 2.84
CA GLU A 397 -33.81 -5.83 1.89
C GLU A 397 -33.77 -4.77 0.78
N TRP A 398 -33.35 -3.54 1.08
CA TRP A 398 -33.17 -2.51 0.06
C TRP A 398 -32.01 -2.83 -0.90
N ILE A 399 -30.90 -3.37 -0.39
CA ILE A 399 -29.75 -3.83 -1.19
C ILE A 399 -30.19 -4.94 -2.16
N LYS A 400 -31.01 -5.87 -1.67
CA LYS A 400 -31.63 -6.94 -2.47
C LYS A 400 -32.61 -6.42 -3.52
N GLY A 401 -33.23 -5.27 -3.26
CA GLY A 401 -34.21 -4.65 -4.13
C GLY A 401 -33.62 -3.97 -5.38
N LYS A 402 -34.54 -3.42 -6.19
CA LYS A 402 -34.22 -2.83 -7.50
C LYS A 402 -33.11 -1.77 -7.46
N GLN A 403 -33.15 -0.84 -6.49
CA GLN A 403 -32.18 0.25 -6.39
C GLN A 403 -30.81 -0.23 -5.91
N GLY A 404 -30.76 -1.17 -4.97
CA GLY A 404 -29.50 -1.78 -4.53
C GLY A 404 -28.80 -2.52 -5.65
N MET A 405 -29.55 -3.29 -6.44
CA MET A 405 -29.01 -4.01 -7.61
C MET A 405 -28.63 -3.07 -8.77
N GLU A 406 -29.37 -1.98 -8.97
CA GLU A 406 -29.01 -0.93 -9.93
C GLU A 406 -27.65 -0.30 -9.58
N LEU A 407 -27.46 0.12 -8.32
CA LEU A 407 -26.18 0.68 -7.87
C LEU A 407 -25.04 -0.32 -8.00
N LEU A 408 -25.25 -1.57 -7.58
CA LEU A 408 -24.26 -2.63 -7.73
C LEU A 408 -23.82 -2.75 -9.20
N LYS A 409 -24.78 -2.81 -10.13
CA LYS A 409 -24.48 -2.86 -11.57
C LYS A 409 -23.72 -1.62 -12.05
N LYS A 410 -24.09 -0.42 -11.59
CA LYS A 410 -23.41 0.84 -11.95
C LYS A 410 -21.96 0.90 -11.46
N THR A 411 -21.65 0.24 -10.35
CA THR A 411 -20.27 0.15 -9.87
C THR A 411 -19.38 -0.70 -10.77
N GLY A 412 -19.97 -1.56 -11.63
CA GLY A 412 -19.26 -2.42 -12.57
C GLY A 412 -19.27 -3.91 -12.19
N TYR A 413 -19.81 -4.23 -11.02
CA TYR A 413 -20.02 -5.60 -10.56
C TYR A 413 -21.21 -6.27 -11.23
N THR A 414 -21.23 -7.60 -11.19
CA THR A 414 -22.35 -8.41 -11.72
C THR A 414 -23.33 -8.72 -10.59
N PRO A 415 -24.59 -8.24 -10.63
CA PRO A 415 -25.61 -8.60 -9.66
C PRO A 415 -25.94 -10.10 -9.71
N ILE A 416 -26.46 -10.65 -8.62
CA ILE A 416 -27.03 -12.01 -8.65
C ILE A 416 -28.35 -11.99 -9.44
N ASP A 417 -28.54 -12.91 -10.38
CA ASP A 417 -29.68 -12.89 -11.33
C ASP A 417 -31.04 -13.26 -10.69
N ASN A 418 -31.08 -13.57 -9.39
CA ASN A 418 -32.29 -14.04 -8.71
C ASN A 418 -32.48 -13.36 -7.37
N LEU A 419 -33.13 -12.19 -7.35
CA LEU A 419 -33.88 -11.67 -6.20
C LEU A 419 -35.13 -10.92 -6.66
#